data_AF-A0A2V6H9R0-F1
#
_entry.id   AF-A0A2V6H9R0-F1
#
_cell.length_a   1.000
_cell.length_b   1.000
_cell.length_c   1.000
_cell.angle_alpha   90.00
_cell.angle_beta   90.00
_cell.angle_gamma   90.00
#
_symmetry.space_group_name_H-M   'P 1'
#
loop_
_entity.id
_entity.type
_entity.pdbx_description
1 polymer ?
#
loop_
_entity_poly.entity_id
_entity_poly.type
_entity_poly.pdbx_seq_one_letter_code
_entity_poly.pdbx_strand_id
1 'polypeptide(L)'
;TGAGEPQLIPAGSHAEFITEHYWGYTSVRGGCGEYRVEHPRWKIWNGNDFEFNADVATLYGEQFAETLNQPPRSAFVADGSPITVHKREIF
;
A
#
# COMPACT_ATOMS: atom_id res chain seq x y z
N THR A 1 8.10 -13.04 6.70
CA THR A 1 9.41 -12.58 6.16
C THR A 1 9.48 -12.91 4.68
N GLY A 2 10.19 -12.11 3.88
CA GLY A 2 10.51 -12.48 2.48
C GLY A 2 11.82 -13.25 2.45
N ALA A 3 11.90 -14.34 1.67
CA ALA A 3 13.13 -15.10 1.46
C ALA A 3 13.61 -14.94 0.00
N GLY A 4 14.93 -14.93 -0.21
CA GLY A 4 15.54 -14.84 -1.55
C GLY A 4 15.76 -13.40 -2.05
N GLU A 5 15.99 -13.25 -3.36
CA GLU A 5 16.16 -11.94 -4.02
C GLU A 5 14.81 -11.33 -4.43
N PRO A 6 14.66 -10.00 -4.35
CA PRO A 6 13.41 -9.35 -4.72
C PRO A 6 13.19 -9.45 -6.23
N GLN A 7 11.94 -9.70 -6.62
CA GLN A 7 11.53 -9.97 -8.00
C GLN A 7 10.82 -8.75 -8.61
N LEU A 8 10.91 -8.60 -9.93
CA LEU A 8 10.11 -7.59 -10.64
C LEU A 8 8.61 -7.91 -10.53
N ILE A 9 7.80 -6.86 -10.41
CA ILE A 9 6.35 -7.00 -10.33
C ILE A 9 5.79 -7.32 -11.73
N PRO A 10 5.02 -8.41 -11.91
CA PRO A 10 4.37 -8.72 -13.17
C PRO A 10 3.29 -7.69 -13.54
N ALA A 11 3.20 -7.37 -14.84
CA ALA A 11 2.15 -6.50 -15.37
C ALA A 11 0.75 -7.13 -15.20
N GLY A 12 -0.23 -6.30 -14.86
CA GLY A 12 -1.61 -6.69 -14.55
C GLY A 12 -1.79 -7.40 -13.20
N SER A 13 -0.75 -7.49 -12.37
CA SER A 13 -0.82 -8.20 -11.09
C SER A 13 -1.46 -7.34 -9.99
N HIS A 14 -1.94 -8.01 -8.93
CA HIS A 14 -2.46 -7.30 -7.76
C HIS A 14 -1.38 -6.46 -7.06
N ALA A 15 -0.13 -6.94 -7.04
CA ALA A 15 0.98 -6.17 -6.50
C ALA A 15 1.23 -4.89 -7.32
N GLU A 16 1.15 -4.96 -8.66
CA GLU A 16 1.25 -3.79 -9.52
C GLU A 16 0.16 -2.76 -9.20
N PHE A 17 -1.08 -3.22 -9.06
CA PHE A 17 -2.20 -2.36 -8.71
C PHE A 17 -2.01 -1.61 -7.39
N ILE A 18 -1.43 -2.28 -6.38
CA ILE A 18 -1.21 -1.71 -5.06
C ILE A 18 0.01 -0.77 -5.03
N THR A 19 1.12 -1.12 -5.68
CA THR A 19 2.36 -0.34 -5.59
C THR A 19 2.48 0.78 -6.61
N GLU A 20 1.89 0.63 -7.80
CA GLU A 20 2.02 1.60 -8.89
C GLU A 20 0.90 2.66 -8.84
N HIS A 21 0.67 3.23 -7.66
CA HIS A 21 -0.36 4.24 -7.42
C HIS A 21 0.27 5.61 -7.16
N TYR A 22 0.37 6.40 -8.23
CA TYR A 22 1.20 7.63 -8.23
C TYR A 22 0.47 8.90 -7.76
N TRP A 23 -0.85 8.86 -7.55
CA TRP A 23 -1.64 10.03 -7.18
C TRP A 23 -2.24 9.87 -5.78
N GLY A 24 -2.10 10.92 -4.98
CA GLY A 24 -2.68 11.03 -3.65
C GLY A 24 -3.66 12.19 -3.58
N TYR A 25 -4.72 12.01 -2.78
CA TYR A 25 -5.76 13.00 -2.57
C TYR A 25 -5.88 13.31 -1.08
N THR A 26 -5.99 14.60 -0.75
CA THR A 26 -6.12 15.06 0.63
C THR A 26 -7.19 16.13 0.71
N SER A 27 -7.97 16.12 1.80
CA SER A 27 -8.89 17.22 2.06
C SER A 27 -8.10 18.47 2.42
N VAL A 28 -8.47 19.60 1.81
CA VAL A 28 -8.00 20.93 2.19
C VAL A 28 -9.19 21.81 2.51
N ARG A 29 -8.97 22.92 3.23
CA ARG A 29 -10.06 23.83 3.60
C ARG A 29 -10.74 24.36 2.34
N GLY A 30 -11.97 23.91 2.11
CA GLY A 30 -12.79 24.34 0.97
C GLY A 30 -12.47 23.68 -0.37
N GLY A 31 -11.75 22.54 -0.38
CA GLY A 31 -11.41 21.86 -1.63
C GLY A 31 -10.73 20.51 -1.47
N CYS A 32 -10.25 19.97 -2.59
CA CYS A 32 -9.46 18.74 -2.65
C CYS A 32 -8.05 19.05 -3.16
N GLY A 33 -7.04 18.63 -2.42
CA GLY A 33 -5.65 18.69 -2.85
C GLY A 33 -5.23 17.38 -3.52
N GLU A 34 -4.85 17.44 -4.79
CA GLU A 34 -4.24 16.32 -5.51
C GLU A 34 -2.73 16.52 -5.57
N TYR A 35 -1.95 15.46 -5.35
CA TYR A 35 -0.51 15.49 -5.50
C TYR A 35 0.00 14.19 -6.10
N ARG A 36 1.14 14.29 -6.78
CA ARG A 36 1.78 13.15 -7.41
C ARG A 36 3.00 12.72 -6.60
N VAL A 37 3.13 11.43 -6.38
CA VAL A 37 4.35 10.80 -5.85
C VAL A 37 4.98 10.02 -6.99
N GLU A 38 6.25 10.21 -7.23
CA GLU A 38 7.03 9.39 -8.17
C GLU A 38 8.01 8.50 -7.40
N HIS A 39 8.07 7.24 -7.82
CA HIS A 39 9.08 6.29 -7.39
C HIS A 39 9.43 5.38 -8.58
N PRO A 40 10.66 4.82 -8.63
CA PRO A 40 10.96 3.72 -9.55
C PRO A 40 10.04 2.53 -9.24
N ARG A 41 9.79 1.69 -10.25
CA ARG A 41 9.09 0.41 -10.03
C ARG A 41 9.89 -0.43 -9.05
N TRP A 42 9.29 -0.75 -7.92
CA TRP A 42 9.97 -1.54 -6.90
C TRP A 42 9.96 -3.01 -7.27
N LYS A 43 11.00 -3.71 -6.81
CA LYS A 43 10.97 -5.15 -6.74
C LYS A 43 10.27 -5.57 -5.43
N ILE A 44 9.72 -6.78 -5.41
CA ILE A 44 9.01 -7.31 -4.25
C ILE A 44 9.53 -8.67 -3.83
N TRP A 45 9.44 -8.96 -2.54
CA TRP A 45 9.41 -10.33 -2.02
C TRP A 45 7.97 -10.73 -1.74
N ASN A 46 7.57 -11.93 -2.18
CA ASN A 46 6.30 -12.50 -1.74
C ASN A 46 6.40 -12.84 -0.25
N GLY A 47 5.36 -12.47 0.52
CA GLY A 47 5.22 -12.86 1.91
C GLY A 47 4.74 -14.30 1.97
N ASN A 48 5.59 -15.20 2.47
CA ASN A 48 5.22 -16.61 2.63
C ASN A 48 4.37 -16.84 3.90
N ASP A 49 4.61 -16.03 4.92
CA ASP A 49 3.92 -16.07 6.20
C ASP A 49 3.50 -14.65 6.61
N PHE A 50 2.34 -14.55 7.25
CA PHE A 50 1.82 -13.31 7.81
C PHE A 50 1.29 -13.58 9.23
N GLU A 51 1.40 -12.58 10.10
CA GLU A 51 0.77 -12.56 11.41
C GLU A 51 0.17 -11.17 11.60
N PHE A 52 -1.10 -11.13 11.98
CA PHE A 52 -1.79 -9.90 12.34
C PHE A 52 -2.43 -10.12 13.71
N ASN A 53 -1.89 -9.44 14.72
CA ASN A 53 -2.32 -9.57 16.11
C ASN A 53 -2.69 -8.18 16.64
N ALA A 54 -3.98 -7.89 16.64
CA ALA A 54 -4.51 -6.61 17.09
C ALA A 54 -5.95 -6.79 17.62
N ASP A 55 -6.31 -5.99 18.64
CA ASP A 55 -7.71 -5.81 19.02
C ASP A 55 -8.39 -4.89 18.00
N VAL A 56 -8.88 -5.49 16.92
CA VAL A 56 -9.49 -4.78 15.80
C VAL A 56 -10.72 -3.99 16.23
N ALA A 57 -11.55 -4.55 17.10
CA ALA A 57 -12.79 -3.91 17.53
C ALA A 57 -12.50 -2.60 18.27
N THR A 58 -11.51 -2.60 19.16
CA THR A 58 -11.11 -1.40 19.91
C THR A 58 -10.40 -0.36 19.02
N LEU A 59 -9.54 -0.79 18.08
CA LEU A 59 -8.73 0.11 17.25
C LEU A 59 -9.46 0.70 16.05
N TYR A 60 -10.29 -0.11 15.39
CA TYR A 60 -10.92 0.22 14.12
C TYR A 60 -12.45 0.15 14.17
N GLY A 61 -13.02 -0.56 15.15
CA GLY A 61 -14.46 -0.75 15.31
C GLY A 61 -14.93 -2.15 14.89
N GLU A 62 -16.03 -2.59 15.51
CA GLU A 62 -16.63 -3.94 15.31
C GLU A 62 -16.90 -4.28 13.84
N GLN A 63 -17.28 -3.27 13.04
CA GLN A 63 -17.56 -3.45 11.61
C GLN A 63 -16.36 -3.97 10.80
N PHE A 64 -15.13 -3.84 11.30
CA PHE A 64 -13.92 -4.32 10.64
C PHE A 64 -13.37 -5.62 11.24
N ALA A 65 -13.90 -6.06 12.39
CA ALA A 65 -13.38 -7.22 13.12
C ALA A 65 -13.43 -8.50 12.26
N GLU A 66 -14.53 -8.72 11.53
CA GLU A 66 -14.64 -9.90 10.65
C GLU A 66 -13.61 -9.85 9.53
N THR A 67 -13.55 -8.74 8.78
CA THR A 67 -12.68 -8.61 7.60
C THR A 67 -11.20 -8.70 7.94
N LEU A 68 -10.76 -8.04 9.03
CA LEU A 68 -9.34 -8.01 9.40
C LEU A 68 -8.87 -9.25 10.17
N ASN A 69 -9.79 -10.13 10.59
CA ASN A 69 -9.46 -11.45 11.15
C ASN A 69 -9.32 -12.56 10.09
N GLN A 70 -9.51 -12.25 8.80
CA GLN A 70 -9.32 -13.23 7.72
C GLN A 70 -7.88 -13.20 7.17
N PRO A 71 -7.42 -14.30 6.53
CA PRO A 71 -6.18 -14.28 5.77
C PRO A 71 -6.20 -13.19 4.69
N PRO A 72 -5.09 -12.45 4.49
CA PRO A 72 -5.02 -11.40 3.50
C PRO A 72 -5.08 -11.99 2.10
N ARG A 73 -5.69 -11.22 1.19
CA ARG A 73 -5.73 -11.54 -0.24
C ARG A 73 -4.33 -11.64 -0.86
N SER A 74 -3.40 -10.81 -0.39
CA SER A 74 -2.00 -10.79 -0.82
C SER A 74 -1.13 -10.22 0.29
N ALA A 75 0.12 -10.68 0.38
CA ALA A 75 1.13 -10.16 1.29
C ALA A 75 2.47 -10.12 0.56
N PHE A 76 3.13 -8.97 0.55
CA PHE A 76 4.45 -8.79 -0.06
C PHE A 76 5.19 -7.64 0.60
N VAL A 77 6.52 -7.64 0.45
CA VAL A 77 7.42 -6.58 0.92
C VAL A 77 8.00 -5.90 -0.32
N ALA A 78 7.86 -4.58 -0.42
CA ALA A 78 8.53 -3.82 -1.47
C ALA A 78 9.94 -3.41 -1.03
N ASP A 79 10.90 -3.48 -1.94
CA ASP A 79 12.30 -3.05 -1.75
C ASP A 79 12.39 -1.58 -1.33
N GLY A 80 11.46 -0.77 -1.82
CA GLY A 80 11.39 0.65 -1.53
C GLY A 80 12.48 1.45 -2.26
N SER A 81 12.41 2.77 -2.12
CA SER A 81 13.40 3.70 -2.69
C SER A 81 13.22 5.10 -2.11
N PRO A 82 14.16 6.01 -2.35
CA PRO A 82 13.85 7.44 -2.35
C PRO A 82 12.68 7.73 -3.30
N ILE A 83 11.84 8.69 -2.93
CA ILE A 83 10.68 9.11 -3.70
C ILE A 83 10.73 10.62 -3.96
N THR A 84 10.03 11.07 -5.00
CA THR A 84 9.81 12.49 -5.27
C THR A 84 8.35 12.81 -5.05
N VAL A 85 8.07 13.79 -4.17
CA VAL A 85 6.72 14.31 -3.96
C VAL A 85 6.59 15.62 -4.74
N HIS A 86 5.65 15.65 -5.68
CA HIS A 86 5.38 16.83 -6.49
C HIS A 86 4.48 17.80 -5.74
N LYS A 87 4.54 19.07 -6.13
CA LYS A 87 3.67 20.12 -5.57
C LYS A 87 2.21 19.75 -5.82
N ARG A 88 1.37 19.90 -4.79
CA ARG A 88 -0.06 19.65 -4.91
C ARG A 88 -0.79 20.74 -5.70
N GLU A 89 -1.82 20.34 -6.43
CA GLU A 89 -2.84 21.21 -7.03
C GLU A 89 -4.11 21.21 -6.15
N ILE A 90 -4.86 22.31 -6.14
CA ILE A 90 -6.08 22.46 -5.32
C ILE A 90 -7.26 22.74 -6.25
N PHE A 91 -8.31 21.94 -6.10
CA PHE A 91 -9.58 22.04 -6.80
C PHE A 91 -10.71 22.38 -5.84
#